data_AF-A0A4Q6BTA9-F1
#
_entry.id   AF-A0A4Q6BTA9-F1
#
_cell.length_a   1.000
_cell.length_b   1.000
_cell.length_c   1.000
_cell.angle_alpha   90.00
_cell.angle_beta   90.00
_cell.angle_gamma   90.00
#
_symmetry.space_group_name_H-M   'P 1'
#
loop_
_entity.id
_entity.type
_entity.pdbx_description
1 polymer ?
#
loop_
_entity_poly.entity_id
_entity_poly.type
_entity_poly.pdbx_seq_one_letter_code
_entity_poly.pdbx_strand_id
1 'polypeptide(L)'
;MIRSFLLAAAGAALLTTPVLADSAFGCKHLEDNPTLPSVEGKDGFFFRIFADLRMQHPFTEEVTTLMGKLSDALKAHGTTMMYVPIPTKSVTLPTYLPAEAALFGFDETVASRVYADQIERLRAKNVIAVDLLTTLKTTDGNDPPFFRSDFHWTSTGARKAAEEIGGMIKAMPDYADVTPVNYETKPTGSELAVSGMRRELQAYCSLSLPPVVSTAFQTVEVASADAALDIFGDATPTLDIFGDSAEAGRIDEVALVGTSFSDALVPNFSGFLAQ
;
A
#
# COMPACT_ATOMS: atom_id res chain seq x y z
N MET A 1 80.21 2.80 11.04
CA MET A 1 79.00 3.60 11.28
C MET A 1 78.20 3.64 9.98
N ILE A 2 77.12 2.87 9.88
CA ILE A 2 76.23 2.88 8.71
C ILE A 2 74.86 3.34 9.23
N ARG A 3 74.42 4.52 8.77
CA ARG A 3 73.12 5.11 9.11
C ARG A 3 72.09 4.63 8.09
N SER A 4 71.15 3.79 8.53
CA SER A 4 69.95 3.44 7.78
C SER A 4 68.93 4.57 7.88
N PHE A 5 68.53 5.14 6.74
CA PHE A 5 67.38 6.04 6.64
C PHE A 5 66.13 5.22 6.30
N LEU A 6 65.15 5.24 7.21
CA LEU A 6 63.80 4.76 6.96
C LEU A 6 62.97 5.89 6.33
N LEU A 7 62.53 5.71 5.09
CA LEU A 7 61.51 6.56 4.46
C LEU A 7 60.13 6.07 4.93
N ALA A 8 59.42 6.89 5.69
CA ALA A 8 58.01 6.68 5.99
C ALA A 8 57.17 7.27 4.83
N ALA A 9 56.49 6.41 4.07
CA ALA A 9 55.50 6.83 3.10
C ALA A 9 54.17 7.13 3.81
N ALA A 10 53.82 8.41 3.91
CA ALA A 10 52.50 8.85 4.36
C ALA A 10 51.48 8.61 3.24
N GLY A 11 50.66 7.56 3.38
CA GLY A 11 49.52 7.33 2.50
C GLY A 11 48.42 8.35 2.79
N ALA A 12 48.20 9.29 1.87
CA ALA A 12 47.05 10.17 1.90
C ALA A 12 45.79 9.36 1.56
N ALA A 13 44.93 9.11 2.55
CA ALA A 13 43.60 8.57 2.31
C ALA A 13 42.76 9.66 1.61
N LEU A 14 42.48 9.45 0.32
CA LEU A 14 41.51 10.25 -0.42
C LEU A 14 40.13 10.01 0.18
N LEU A 15 39.62 10.99 0.91
CA LEU A 15 38.23 11.05 1.33
C LEU A 15 37.37 11.26 0.06
N THR A 16 36.83 10.18 -0.50
CA THR A 16 35.81 10.27 -1.53
C THR A 16 34.52 10.76 -0.88
N THR A 17 34.21 12.04 -1.03
CA THR A 17 32.87 12.55 -0.70
C THR A 17 31.85 11.81 -1.56
N PRO A 18 30.78 11.22 -0.98
CA PRO A 18 29.75 10.59 -1.79
C PRO A 18 29.18 11.64 -2.74
N VAL A 19 29.33 11.41 -4.04
CA VAL A 19 28.70 12.23 -5.07
C VAL A 19 27.22 11.87 -5.04
N LEU A 20 26.37 12.86 -4.72
CA LEU A 20 24.93 12.72 -4.89
C LEU A 20 24.65 12.36 -6.36
N ALA A 21 23.83 11.35 -6.59
CA ALA A 21 23.50 10.93 -7.95
C ALA A 21 22.80 12.09 -8.69
N ASP A 22 23.19 12.31 -9.96
CA ASP A 22 22.46 13.25 -10.81
C ASP A 22 21.01 12.80 -10.98
N SER A 23 20.08 13.76 -10.88
CA SER A 23 18.64 13.51 -11.07
C SER A 23 18.35 13.07 -12.51
N ALA A 24 17.58 11.98 -12.66
CA ALA A 24 17.13 11.48 -13.96
C ALA A 24 16.07 12.39 -14.60
N PHE A 25 15.37 13.20 -13.79
CA PHE A 25 14.33 14.12 -14.25
C PHE A 25 14.73 15.61 -14.13
N GLY A 26 16.00 15.88 -13.83
CA GLY A 26 16.50 17.25 -13.58
C GLY A 26 15.81 17.93 -12.39
N CYS A 27 15.38 17.15 -11.41
CA CYS A 27 14.82 17.60 -10.15
C CYS A 27 15.87 18.29 -9.28
N LYS A 28 15.44 19.32 -8.55
CA LYS A 28 16.29 20.07 -7.60
C LYS A 28 15.46 20.45 -6.38
N HIS A 29 16.08 20.46 -5.20
CA HIS A 29 15.45 20.95 -3.96
C HIS A 29 14.13 20.24 -3.61
N LEU A 30 14.01 18.94 -3.93
CA LEU A 30 12.83 18.15 -3.59
C LEU A 30 12.68 17.98 -2.07
N GLU A 31 13.81 17.91 -1.39
CA GLU A 31 13.97 17.83 0.06
C GLU A 31 13.51 19.12 0.77
N ASP A 32 13.58 20.26 0.08
CA ASP A 32 13.18 21.58 0.59
C ASP A 32 11.69 21.88 0.34
N ASN A 33 10.95 20.98 -0.35
CA ASN A 33 9.54 21.20 -0.62
C ASN A 33 8.75 21.32 0.71
N PRO A 34 8.04 22.44 0.96
CA PRO A 34 7.43 22.70 2.28
C PRO A 34 6.25 21.79 2.63
N THR A 35 5.64 21.14 1.63
CA THR A 35 4.44 20.31 1.83
C THR A 35 4.71 18.82 1.61
N LEU A 36 5.69 18.50 0.76
CA LEU A 36 6.04 17.15 0.36
C LEU A 36 7.55 16.97 0.19
N PRO A 37 8.36 17.13 1.25
CA PRO A 37 9.79 16.81 1.21
C PRO A 37 9.99 15.38 0.70
N SER A 38 10.74 15.24 -0.39
CA SER A 38 10.90 13.97 -1.09
C SER A 38 12.32 13.78 -1.61
N VAL A 39 12.69 12.53 -1.86
CA VAL A 39 13.91 12.17 -2.58
C VAL A 39 13.54 11.45 -3.88
N GLU A 40 14.33 11.71 -4.91
CA GLU A 40 14.27 10.95 -6.16
C GLU A 40 15.03 9.63 -6.00
N GLY A 41 14.33 8.53 -6.22
CA GLY A 41 14.89 7.19 -6.32
C GLY A 41 15.14 6.78 -7.77
N LYS A 42 15.48 5.50 -7.95
CA LYS A 42 15.78 4.95 -9.27
C LYS A 42 14.50 4.79 -10.10
N ASP A 43 14.65 4.79 -11.42
CA ASP A 43 13.58 4.51 -12.39
C ASP A 43 12.30 5.36 -12.17
N GLY A 44 12.46 6.59 -11.69
CA GLY A 44 11.36 7.52 -11.45
C GLY A 44 10.48 7.18 -10.26
N PHE A 45 10.96 6.31 -9.35
CA PHE A 45 10.37 6.20 -8.02
C PHE A 45 10.71 7.43 -7.18
N PHE A 46 9.71 7.96 -6.47
CA PHE A 46 9.90 9.04 -5.50
C PHE A 46 9.45 8.59 -4.12
N PHE A 47 10.18 9.02 -3.09
CA PHE A 47 9.95 8.64 -1.70
C PHE A 47 9.85 9.90 -0.83
N ARG A 48 8.77 10.00 -0.05
CA ARG A 48 8.55 11.11 0.87
C ARG A 48 9.46 10.93 2.08
N ILE A 49 10.19 11.96 2.46
CA ILE A 49 11.17 11.89 3.55
C ILE A 49 10.48 11.54 4.88
N PHE A 50 9.38 12.23 5.22
CA PHE A 50 8.72 12.00 6.51
C PHE A 50 7.78 10.80 6.57
N ALA A 51 7.24 10.37 5.43
CA ALA A 51 6.22 9.31 5.38
C ALA A 51 6.78 7.97 4.91
N ASP A 52 7.66 7.98 3.91
CA ASP A 52 8.25 6.75 3.37
C ASP A 52 9.57 6.44 4.05
N LEU A 53 10.45 7.41 4.29
CA LEU A 53 11.76 7.18 4.93
C LEU A 53 11.71 7.18 6.47
N ARG A 54 10.54 6.92 7.06
CA ARG A 54 10.38 6.90 8.52
C ARG A 54 10.99 5.64 9.12
N MET A 55 11.83 5.85 10.12
CA MET A 55 12.44 4.79 10.95
C MET A 55 11.72 4.53 12.25
N GLN A 56 10.84 5.47 12.63
CA GLN A 56 10.04 5.41 13.82
C GLN A 56 8.59 5.70 13.45
N HIS A 57 7.78 4.65 13.49
CA HIS A 57 6.34 4.79 13.64
C HIS A 57 5.79 3.78 14.66
N PRO A 58 6.50 3.56 15.79
CA PRO A 58 6.10 2.52 16.71
C PRO A 58 4.72 2.87 17.26
N PHE A 59 3.82 1.89 17.23
CA PHE A 59 2.65 1.98 18.09
C PHE A 59 3.19 2.00 19.53
N THR A 60 2.84 3.01 20.32
CA THR A 60 3.19 3.00 21.74
C THR A 60 2.46 1.85 22.43
N GLU A 61 2.88 1.45 23.62
CA GLU A 61 2.16 0.44 24.40
C GLU A 61 0.69 0.85 24.60
N GLU A 62 0.45 2.14 24.85
CA GLU A 62 -0.88 2.73 24.94
C GLU A 62 -1.69 2.52 23.67
N VAL A 63 -1.14 2.84 22.49
CA VAL A 63 -1.83 2.63 21.20
C VAL A 63 -2.19 1.15 21.01
N THR A 64 -1.24 0.23 21.19
CA THR A 64 -1.53 -1.22 21.06
C THR A 64 -2.59 -1.68 22.07
N THR A 65 -2.60 -1.12 23.28
CA THR A 65 -3.59 -1.44 24.31
C THR A 65 -4.97 -0.92 23.93
N LEU A 66 -5.07 0.29 23.39
CA LEU A 66 -6.34 0.86 22.93
C LEU A 66 -6.89 0.10 21.72
N MET A 67 -6.03 -0.32 20.79
CA MET A 67 -6.44 -1.17 19.65
C MET A 67 -7.00 -2.51 20.10
N GLY A 68 -6.38 -3.15 21.10
CA GLY A 68 -6.91 -4.38 21.71
C GLY A 68 -8.28 -4.16 22.35
N LYS A 69 -8.44 -3.09 23.16
CA LYS A 69 -9.74 -2.75 23.77
C LYS A 69 -10.82 -2.48 22.73
N LEU A 70 -10.48 -1.82 21.62
CA LEU A 70 -11.41 -1.58 20.51
C LEU A 70 -11.82 -2.90 19.85
N SER A 71 -10.85 -3.78 19.58
CA SER A 71 -11.09 -5.12 19.03
C SER A 71 -12.02 -5.94 19.92
N ASP A 72 -11.77 -5.95 21.24
CA ASP A 72 -12.59 -6.67 22.21
C ASP A 72 -14.01 -6.10 22.30
N ALA A 73 -14.14 -4.77 22.25
CA ALA A 73 -15.43 -4.10 22.25
C ALA A 73 -16.25 -4.43 20.99
N LEU A 74 -15.63 -4.37 19.80
CA LEU A 74 -16.27 -4.77 18.54
C LEU A 74 -16.71 -6.24 18.58
N LYS A 75 -15.83 -7.12 19.08
CA LYS A 75 -16.14 -8.55 19.21
C LYS A 75 -17.31 -8.81 20.16
N ALA A 76 -17.42 -8.05 21.25
CA ALA A 76 -18.57 -8.14 22.16
C ALA A 76 -19.91 -7.77 21.51
N HIS A 77 -19.86 -7.04 20.39
CA HIS A 77 -21.02 -6.68 19.56
C HIS A 77 -21.12 -7.52 18.27
N GLY A 78 -20.39 -8.64 18.17
CA GLY A 78 -20.46 -9.55 17.03
C GLY A 78 -19.66 -9.09 15.80
N THR A 79 -18.73 -8.15 15.96
CA THR A 79 -17.87 -7.66 14.87
C THR A 79 -16.42 -8.05 15.09
N THR A 80 -15.85 -8.83 14.19
CA THR A 80 -14.41 -9.17 14.23
C THR A 80 -13.59 -8.09 13.53
N MET A 81 -12.66 -7.47 14.27
CA MET A 81 -11.79 -6.41 13.73
C MET A 81 -10.51 -7.00 13.13
N MET A 82 -10.25 -6.67 11.86
CA MET A 82 -8.97 -6.87 11.20
C MET A 82 -8.28 -5.52 10.97
N TYR A 83 -7.03 -5.40 11.40
CA TYR A 83 -6.19 -4.24 11.17
C TYR A 83 -5.18 -4.52 10.04
N VAL A 84 -5.15 -3.63 9.04
CA VAL A 84 -4.35 -3.78 7.82
C VAL A 84 -3.33 -2.63 7.72
N PRO A 85 -2.14 -2.74 8.34
CA PRO A 85 -1.10 -1.73 8.19
C PRO A 85 -0.42 -1.85 6.84
N ILE A 86 -0.56 -0.82 6.01
CA ILE A 86 0.13 -0.72 4.72
C ILE A 86 1.61 -0.39 4.98
N PRO A 87 2.57 -1.21 4.50
CA PRO A 87 3.99 -0.93 4.65
C PRO A 87 4.37 0.35 3.88
N THR A 88 5.43 1.02 4.33
CA THR A 88 5.93 2.18 3.58
C THR A 88 6.50 1.72 2.23
N LYS A 89 6.44 2.62 1.25
CA LYS A 89 6.97 2.37 -0.10
C LYS A 89 8.46 2.02 -0.07
N SER A 90 9.22 2.62 0.85
CA SER A 90 10.67 2.43 1.03
C SER A 90 11.06 0.99 1.38
N VAL A 91 10.39 0.37 2.37
CA VAL A 91 10.67 -1.03 2.77
C VAL A 91 10.08 -2.05 1.79
N THR A 92 9.08 -1.64 1.01
CA THR A 92 8.45 -2.47 -0.01
C THR A 92 9.30 -2.54 -1.30
N LEU A 93 9.96 -1.43 -1.66
CA LEU A 93 10.72 -1.26 -2.90
C LEU A 93 12.19 -0.85 -2.62
N PRO A 94 12.96 -1.63 -1.85
CA PRO A 94 14.26 -1.21 -1.35
C PRO A 94 15.31 -1.00 -2.44
N THR A 95 15.26 -1.75 -3.54
CA THR A 95 16.22 -1.64 -4.66
C THR A 95 16.13 -0.30 -5.39
N TYR A 96 15.00 0.39 -5.26
CA TYR A 96 14.71 1.68 -5.89
C TYR A 96 15.05 2.87 -5.01
N LEU A 97 15.38 2.66 -3.73
CA LEU A 97 15.82 3.74 -2.86
C LEU A 97 17.17 4.31 -3.32
N PRO A 98 17.32 5.65 -3.28
CA PRO A 98 18.62 6.28 -3.51
C PRO A 98 19.52 6.08 -2.28
N ALA A 99 20.84 6.10 -2.48
CA ALA A 99 21.80 6.08 -1.37
C ALA A 99 21.61 7.26 -0.39
N GLU A 100 21.11 8.39 -0.91
CA GLU A 100 20.79 9.59 -0.15
C GLU A 100 19.70 9.38 0.91
N ALA A 101 18.86 8.33 0.81
CA ALA A 101 17.90 8.00 1.86
C ALA A 101 18.57 7.81 3.24
N ALA A 102 19.81 7.29 3.26
CA ALA A 102 20.59 7.13 4.49
C ALA A 102 20.98 8.47 5.14
N LEU A 103 21.09 9.56 4.37
CA LEU A 103 21.37 10.90 4.90
C LEU A 103 20.18 11.45 5.70
N PHE A 104 18.98 10.98 5.40
CA PHE A 104 17.76 11.23 6.18
C PHE A 104 17.55 10.24 7.33
N GLY A 105 18.57 9.41 7.63
CA GLY A 105 18.57 8.46 8.73
C GLY A 105 17.84 7.15 8.43
N PHE A 106 17.47 6.88 7.17
CA PHE A 106 16.78 5.65 6.81
C PHE A 106 17.72 4.42 6.83
N ASP A 107 17.24 3.35 7.46
CA ASP A 107 17.83 2.01 7.49
C ASP A 107 16.73 0.99 7.21
N GLU A 108 16.82 0.27 6.09
CA GLU A 108 15.77 -0.68 5.68
C GLU A 108 15.55 -1.80 6.72
N THR A 109 16.63 -2.27 7.34
CA THR A 109 16.57 -3.38 8.30
C THR A 109 15.81 -2.96 9.53
N VAL A 110 16.13 -1.80 10.09
CA VAL A 110 15.45 -1.27 11.27
C VAL A 110 14.00 -0.91 10.93
N ALA A 111 13.71 -0.30 9.77
CA ALA A 111 12.34 0.04 9.37
C ALA A 111 11.46 -1.21 9.19
N SER A 112 12.00 -2.26 8.55
CA SER A 112 11.30 -3.53 8.38
C SER A 112 11.05 -4.23 9.72
N ARG A 113 12.00 -4.15 10.66
CA ARG A 113 11.82 -4.69 12.03
C ARG A 113 10.77 -3.92 12.82
N VAL A 114 10.72 -2.60 12.68
CA VAL A 114 9.70 -1.77 13.33
C VAL A 114 8.29 -2.09 12.79
N TYR A 115 8.15 -2.38 11.50
CA TYR A 115 6.89 -2.87 10.94
C TYR A 115 6.49 -4.24 11.53
N ALA A 116 7.41 -5.19 11.56
CA ALA A 116 7.16 -6.52 12.14
C ALA A 116 6.78 -6.44 13.64
N ASP A 117 7.48 -5.62 14.43
CA ASP A 117 7.17 -5.38 15.86
C ASP A 117 5.74 -4.86 16.06
N GLN A 118 5.26 -3.96 15.19
CA GLN A 118 3.88 -3.46 15.25
C GLN A 118 2.86 -4.59 15.06
N ILE A 119 3.08 -5.46 14.09
CA ILE A 119 2.22 -6.63 13.84
C ILE A 119 2.21 -7.55 15.06
N GLU A 120 3.38 -7.90 15.58
CA GLU A 120 3.52 -8.80 16.73
C GLU A 120 2.82 -8.24 17.98
N ARG A 121 2.98 -6.95 18.25
CA ARG A 121 2.39 -6.29 19.43
C ARG A 121 0.88 -6.11 19.31
N LEU A 122 0.36 -5.90 18.11
CA LEU A 122 -1.10 -5.92 17.88
C LEU A 122 -1.68 -7.32 18.08
N ARG A 123 -1.04 -8.36 17.54
CA ARG A 123 -1.45 -9.75 17.73
C ARG A 123 -1.40 -10.17 19.21
N ALA A 124 -0.40 -9.71 19.96
CA ALA A 124 -0.31 -9.92 21.41
C ALA A 124 -1.46 -9.26 22.20
N LYS A 125 -2.22 -8.34 21.59
CA LYS A 125 -3.44 -7.74 22.13
C LYS A 125 -4.71 -8.30 21.47
N ASN A 126 -4.64 -9.50 20.89
CA ASN A 126 -5.73 -10.20 20.20
C ASN A 126 -6.31 -9.45 18.99
N VAL A 127 -5.58 -8.49 18.44
CA VAL A 127 -5.96 -7.82 17.18
C VAL A 127 -5.49 -8.70 16.02
N ILE A 128 -6.38 -8.99 15.08
CA ILE A 128 -6.00 -9.63 13.82
C ILE A 128 -5.24 -8.59 12.99
N ALA A 129 -3.92 -8.71 12.90
CA ALA A 129 -3.07 -7.80 12.12
C ALA A 129 -2.46 -8.51 10.89
N VAL A 130 -2.67 -7.93 9.71
CA VAL A 130 -2.20 -8.47 8.42
C VAL A 130 -0.78 -8.01 8.13
N ASP A 131 0.12 -8.96 7.81
CA ASP A 131 1.47 -8.64 7.35
C ASP A 131 1.47 -8.48 5.82
N LEU A 132 1.25 -7.25 5.35
CA LEU A 132 1.30 -6.93 3.93
C LEU A 132 2.73 -6.69 3.42
N LEU A 133 3.72 -6.52 4.30
CA LEU A 133 5.10 -6.33 3.85
C LEU A 133 5.62 -7.60 3.16
N THR A 134 5.35 -8.77 3.75
CA THR A 134 5.73 -10.06 3.15
C THR A 134 5.12 -10.24 1.75
N THR A 135 3.87 -9.82 1.56
CA THR A 135 3.14 -9.94 0.30
C THR A 135 3.59 -8.93 -0.77
N LEU A 136 3.87 -7.69 -0.37
CA LEU A 136 4.11 -6.60 -1.30
C LEU A 136 5.59 -6.38 -1.61
N LYS A 137 6.51 -6.78 -0.72
CA LYS A 137 7.94 -6.52 -0.90
C LYS A 137 8.45 -7.16 -2.20
N THR A 138 9.10 -6.37 -3.04
CA THR A 138 9.62 -6.82 -4.32
C THR A 138 10.88 -6.05 -4.72
N THR A 139 11.71 -6.69 -5.53
CA THR A 139 12.85 -6.07 -6.22
C THR A 139 12.56 -5.84 -7.70
N ASP A 140 11.41 -6.31 -8.20
CA ASP A 140 10.94 -6.11 -9.56
C ASP A 140 10.08 -4.85 -9.66
N GLY A 141 10.33 -4.04 -10.69
CA GLY A 141 9.66 -2.78 -10.97
C GLY A 141 8.85 -2.79 -12.26
N ASN A 142 8.73 -3.91 -12.96
CA ASN A 142 7.89 -4.00 -14.16
C ASN A 142 6.40 -3.78 -13.81
N ASP A 143 5.95 -4.32 -12.68
CA ASP A 143 4.60 -4.12 -12.15
C ASP A 143 4.64 -3.97 -10.61
N PRO A 144 5.10 -2.79 -10.13
CA PRO A 144 5.38 -2.58 -8.73
C PRO A 144 4.08 -2.43 -7.92
N PRO A 145 4.09 -2.78 -6.63
CA PRO A 145 2.94 -2.60 -5.73
C PRO A 145 2.56 -1.13 -5.50
N PHE A 146 3.47 -0.19 -5.74
CA PHE A 146 3.25 1.25 -5.58
C PHE A 146 3.59 2.00 -6.86
N PHE A 147 2.85 3.07 -7.14
CA PHE A 147 3.15 3.94 -8.26
C PHE A 147 4.54 4.57 -8.14
N ARG A 148 5.16 4.87 -9.27
CA ARG A 148 6.51 5.45 -9.32
C ARG A 148 6.53 6.86 -8.70
N SER A 149 5.70 7.75 -9.19
CA SER A 149 5.61 9.17 -8.79
C SER A 149 4.44 9.49 -7.84
N ASP A 150 3.85 8.47 -7.20
CA ASP A 150 2.79 8.62 -6.20
C ASP A 150 3.00 7.63 -5.04
N PHE A 151 2.28 7.82 -3.94
CA PHE A 151 2.38 6.99 -2.74
C PHE A 151 1.30 5.91 -2.64
N HIS A 152 0.25 5.97 -3.45
CA HIS A 152 -0.77 4.92 -3.50
C HIS A 152 -0.23 3.66 -4.16
N TRP A 153 -0.86 2.53 -3.81
CA TRP A 153 -0.62 1.29 -4.51
C TRP A 153 -1.08 1.34 -5.97
N THR A 154 -0.48 0.51 -6.81
CA THR A 154 -1.05 0.18 -8.13
C THR A 154 -2.21 -0.78 -7.97
N SER A 155 -2.93 -1.06 -9.05
CA SER A 155 -3.97 -2.10 -9.05
C SER A 155 -3.39 -3.49 -8.76
N THR A 156 -2.12 -3.73 -9.10
CA THR A 156 -1.40 -4.96 -8.73
C THR A 156 -1.10 -5.02 -7.24
N GLY A 157 -0.64 -3.92 -6.64
CA GLY A 157 -0.43 -3.85 -5.19
C GLY A 157 -1.73 -4.04 -4.41
N ALA A 158 -2.80 -3.37 -4.84
CA ALA A 158 -4.13 -3.51 -4.26
C ALA A 158 -4.66 -4.94 -4.36
N ARG A 159 -4.53 -5.59 -5.53
CA ARG A 159 -4.97 -6.98 -5.73
C ARG A 159 -4.22 -7.95 -4.83
N LYS A 160 -2.88 -7.88 -4.79
CA LYS A 160 -2.07 -8.75 -3.92
C LYS A 160 -2.43 -8.59 -2.44
N ALA A 161 -2.67 -7.35 -2.01
CA ALA A 161 -3.13 -7.09 -0.65
C ALA A 161 -4.53 -7.68 -0.41
N ALA A 162 -5.46 -7.50 -1.34
CA ALA A 162 -6.81 -8.04 -1.25
C ALA A 162 -6.84 -9.58 -1.25
N GLU A 163 -5.99 -10.23 -2.03
CA GLU A 163 -5.84 -11.70 -2.04
C GLU A 163 -5.36 -12.23 -0.68
N GLU A 164 -4.36 -11.58 -0.08
CA GLU A 164 -3.88 -11.93 1.28
C GLU A 164 -4.98 -11.73 2.32
N ILE A 165 -5.64 -10.58 2.30
CA ILE A 165 -6.71 -10.22 3.25
C ILE A 165 -7.90 -11.17 3.09
N GLY A 166 -8.35 -11.41 1.86
CA GLY A 166 -9.45 -12.31 1.54
C GLY A 166 -9.15 -13.75 1.92
N GLY A 167 -7.91 -14.21 1.71
CA GLY A 167 -7.44 -15.51 2.21
C GLY A 167 -7.51 -15.61 3.73
N MET A 168 -7.09 -14.56 4.45
CA MET A 168 -7.21 -14.51 5.92
C MET A 168 -8.66 -14.49 6.40
N ILE A 169 -9.55 -13.72 5.75
CA ILE A 169 -10.98 -13.67 6.08
C ILE A 169 -11.61 -15.05 5.88
N LYS A 170 -11.38 -15.69 4.73
CA LYS A 170 -11.93 -17.03 4.40
C LYS A 170 -11.44 -18.12 5.34
N ALA A 171 -10.29 -17.93 6.01
CA ALA A 171 -9.75 -18.85 7.00
C ALA A 171 -10.31 -18.63 8.43
N MET A 172 -11.09 -17.57 8.67
CA MET A 172 -11.67 -17.31 9.99
C MET A 172 -12.84 -18.26 10.28
N PRO A 173 -13.02 -18.70 11.53
CA PRO A 173 -14.20 -19.47 11.93
C PRO A 173 -15.51 -18.73 11.64
N ASP A 174 -15.53 -17.41 11.85
CA ASP A 174 -16.70 -16.56 11.64
C ASP A 174 -17.14 -16.50 10.16
N TYR A 175 -16.25 -16.84 9.22
CA TYR A 175 -16.58 -16.89 7.78
C TYR A 175 -17.43 -18.11 7.41
N ALA A 176 -17.51 -19.14 8.28
CA ALA A 176 -18.28 -20.34 7.99
C ALA A 176 -19.79 -20.07 7.84
N ASP A 177 -20.29 -19.02 8.49
CA ASP A 177 -21.69 -18.63 8.46
C ASP A 177 -21.97 -17.54 7.40
N VAL A 178 -20.93 -17.06 6.71
CA VAL A 178 -21.04 -16.05 5.65
C VAL A 178 -21.62 -16.68 4.40
N THR A 179 -22.68 -16.10 3.84
CA THR A 179 -23.23 -16.54 2.55
C THR A 179 -22.42 -15.91 1.42
N PRO A 180 -21.61 -16.67 0.66
CA PRO A 180 -20.73 -16.07 -0.33
C PRO A 180 -21.52 -15.48 -1.49
N VAL A 181 -21.17 -14.24 -1.85
CA VAL A 181 -21.62 -13.61 -3.08
C VAL A 181 -20.51 -13.73 -4.13
N ASN A 182 -20.88 -14.09 -5.35
CA ASN A 182 -19.90 -14.24 -6.43
C ASN A 182 -19.67 -12.88 -7.09
N TYR A 183 -18.41 -12.46 -7.16
CA TYR A 183 -17.99 -11.26 -7.90
C TYR A 183 -17.07 -11.63 -9.05
N GLU A 184 -17.18 -10.91 -10.15
CA GLU A 184 -16.28 -11.01 -11.30
C GLU A 184 -15.57 -9.69 -11.51
N THR A 185 -14.24 -9.73 -11.58
CA THR A 185 -13.40 -8.55 -11.85
C THR A 185 -12.81 -8.61 -13.25
N LYS A 186 -13.07 -7.57 -14.07
CA LYS A 186 -12.55 -7.46 -15.45
C LYS A 186 -11.67 -6.23 -15.62
N PRO A 187 -10.56 -6.32 -16.39
CA PRO A 187 -9.80 -5.14 -16.77
C PRO A 187 -10.63 -4.26 -17.71
N THR A 188 -10.64 -2.96 -17.45
CA THR A 188 -11.35 -1.96 -18.29
C THR A 188 -10.40 -1.18 -19.20
N GLY A 189 -9.09 -1.35 -19.03
CA GLY A 189 -8.06 -0.71 -19.84
C GLY A 189 -7.01 -0.05 -18.97
N SER A 190 -6.19 0.80 -19.57
CA SER A 190 -5.18 1.59 -18.85
C SER A 190 -5.76 2.96 -18.50
N GLU A 191 -5.67 3.37 -17.24
CA GLU A 191 -6.23 4.63 -16.76
C GLU A 191 -5.18 5.46 -16.02
N LEU A 192 -5.24 6.79 -16.21
CA LEU A 192 -4.42 7.76 -15.49
C LEU A 192 -5.10 8.14 -14.18
N ALA A 193 -4.47 7.81 -13.06
CA ALA A 193 -4.89 8.27 -11.75
C ALA A 193 -4.44 9.72 -11.50
N VAL A 194 -5.30 10.53 -10.89
CA VAL A 194 -4.97 11.89 -10.45
C VAL A 194 -4.02 11.80 -9.26
N SER A 195 -2.86 12.45 -9.36
CA SER A 195 -1.85 12.45 -8.30
C SER A 195 -1.50 13.87 -7.85
N GLY A 196 -1.81 14.15 -6.58
CA GLY A 196 -1.32 15.36 -5.90
C GLY A 196 0.20 15.34 -5.75
N MET A 197 0.75 14.19 -5.37
CA MET A 197 2.18 13.99 -5.18
C MET A 197 2.96 14.27 -6.47
N ARG A 198 2.63 13.61 -7.59
CA ARG A 198 3.30 13.84 -8.87
C ARG A 198 3.22 15.30 -9.31
N ARG A 199 2.07 15.95 -9.14
CA ARG A 199 1.89 17.36 -9.51
C ARG A 199 2.81 18.28 -8.70
N GLU A 200 2.91 18.03 -7.39
CA GLU A 200 3.77 18.79 -6.48
C GLU A 200 5.26 18.59 -6.82
N LEU A 201 5.68 17.35 -7.04
CA LEU A 201 7.05 17.00 -7.44
C LEU A 201 7.42 17.61 -8.80
N GLN A 202 6.49 17.62 -9.76
CA GLN A 202 6.76 18.10 -11.13
C GLN A 202 7.22 19.56 -11.15
N ALA A 203 6.80 20.39 -10.19
CA ALA A 203 7.20 21.79 -10.09
C ALA A 203 8.71 21.98 -9.84
N TYR A 204 9.40 20.94 -9.37
CA TYR A 204 10.82 20.95 -9.02
C TYR A 204 11.70 20.25 -10.06
N CYS A 205 11.11 19.72 -11.14
CA CYS A 205 11.79 18.89 -12.13
C CYS A 205 11.64 19.46 -13.54
N SER A 206 12.72 19.42 -14.33
CA SER A 206 12.72 19.96 -15.71
C SER A 206 12.16 18.98 -16.75
N LEU A 207 12.23 17.68 -16.46
CA LEU A 207 11.65 16.64 -17.31
C LEU A 207 10.32 16.15 -16.72
N SER A 208 9.46 15.60 -17.58
CA SER A 208 8.16 15.06 -17.17
C SER A 208 8.35 13.82 -16.29
N LEU A 209 7.76 13.83 -15.10
CA LEU A 209 7.75 12.69 -14.19
C LEU A 209 6.88 11.55 -14.75
N PRO A 210 7.16 10.28 -14.39
CA PRO A 210 6.35 9.15 -14.82
C PRO A 210 4.86 9.41 -14.54
N PRO A 211 3.95 9.19 -15.49
CA PRO A 211 2.52 9.34 -15.24
C PRO A 211 2.05 8.24 -14.28
N VAL A 212 1.01 8.54 -13.49
CA VAL A 212 0.44 7.61 -12.52
C VAL A 212 -0.62 6.79 -13.24
N VAL A 213 -0.19 5.74 -13.94
CA VAL A 213 -1.04 4.93 -14.81
C VAL A 213 -1.02 3.49 -14.33
N SER A 214 -2.18 2.87 -14.26
CA SER A 214 -2.35 1.44 -13.97
C SER A 214 -3.48 0.87 -14.82
N THR A 215 -3.53 -0.45 -14.95
CA THR A 215 -4.73 -1.11 -15.47
C THR A 215 -5.88 -0.87 -14.52
N ALA A 216 -6.96 -0.25 -14.99
CA ALA A 216 -8.20 -0.11 -14.25
C ALA A 216 -9.01 -1.41 -14.32
N PHE A 217 -9.80 -1.65 -13.28
CA PHE A 217 -10.63 -2.83 -13.14
C PHE A 217 -12.03 -2.44 -12.72
N GLN A 218 -13.00 -3.26 -13.13
CA GLN A 218 -14.37 -3.17 -12.66
C GLN A 218 -14.75 -4.52 -12.06
N THR A 219 -15.23 -4.49 -10.82
CA THR A 219 -15.79 -5.64 -10.14
C THR A 219 -17.31 -5.53 -10.12
N VAL A 220 -17.99 -6.59 -10.53
CA VAL A 220 -19.46 -6.66 -10.53
C VAL A 220 -19.91 -7.93 -9.84
N GLU A 221 -21.01 -7.86 -9.11
CA GLU A 221 -21.69 -9.04 -8.61
C GLU A 221 -22.23 -9.87 -9.79
N VAL A 222 -22.02 -11.18 -9.75
CA VAL A 222 -22.57 -12.12 -10.72
C VAL A 222 -23.89 -12.64 -10.16
N ALA A 223 -25.00 -12.37 -10.86
CA ALA A 223 -26.30 -12.92 -10.50
C ALA A 223 -26.22 -14.45 -10.40
N SER A 224 -26.64 -15.01 -9.27
CA SER A 224 -26.72 -16.46 -9.10
C SER A 224 -27.74 -17.06 -10.08
N ALA A 225 -27.46 -18.25 -10.60
CA ALA A 225 -28.41 -18.97 -11.48
C ALA A 225 -29.71 -19.37 -10.77
N ASP A 226 -29.77 -19.26 -9.43
CA ASP A 226 -30.95 -19.47 -8.60
C ASP A 226 -31.87 -18.24 -8.55
N ALA A 227 -31.46 -17.10 -9.13
CA ALA A 227 -32.39 -16.06 -9.55
C ALA A 227 -33.14 -16.58 -10.79
N ALA A 228 -34.08 -17.49 -10.56
CA ALA A 228 -35.03 -17.93 -11.57
C ALA A 228 -35.72 -16.68 -12.13
N LEU A 229 -35.26 -16.25 -13.31
CA LEU A 229 -36.02 -15.39 -14.20
C LEU A 229 -37.29 -16.15 -14.54
N ASP A 230 -38.36 -15.88 -13.80
CA ASP A 230 -39.71 -16.29 -14.17
C ASP A 230 -40.14 -15.50 -15.40
N ILE A 231 -39.60 -15.90 -16.56
CA ILE A 231 -39.85 -15.26 -17.85
C ILE A 231 -41.21 -15.69 -18.44
N PHE A 232 -41.94 -16.57 -17.74
CA PHE A 232 -43.27 -17.05 -18.13
C PHE A 232 -44.36 -16.83 -17.05
N GLY A 233 -44.04 -16.08 -15.99
CA GLY A 233 -45.00 -15.63 -14.99
C GLY A 233 -45.80 -14.43 -15.51
N ASP A 234 -47.12 -14.52 -15.45
CA ASP A 234 -48.12 -13.51 -15.84
C ASP A 234 -48.11 -12.29 -14.89
N ALA A 235 -46.99 -11.59 -14.81
CA ALA A 235 -46.88 -10.30 -14.14
C ALA A 235 -45.99 -9.38 -14.97
N THR A 236 -46.53 -8.20 -15.30
CA THR A 236 -45.87 -7.11 -16.01
C THR A 236 -44.39 -6.93 -15.60
N PRO A 237 -43.44 -6.82 -16.56
CA PRO A 237 -42.04 -6.58 -16.24
C PRO A 237 -41.91 -5.15 -15.71
N THR A 238 -41.83 -5.01 -14.40
CA THR A 238 -41.30 -3.81 -13.79
C THR A 238 -39.78 -3.90 -13.92
N LEU A 239 -39.25 -3.26 -14.96
CA LEU A 239 -37.87 -2.81 -14.95
C LEU A 239 -37.77 -1.80 -13.80
N ASP A 240 -37.40 -2.30 -12.62
CA ASP A 240 -37.22 -1.48 -11.44
C ASP A 240 -35.92 -0.68 -11.57
N ILE A 241 -36.07 0.52 -12.14
CA ILE A 241 -35.04 1.54 -12.30
C ILE A 241 -34.73 2.29 -10.99
N PHE A 242 -35.46 1.98 -9.91
CA PHE A 242 -35.25 2.53 -8.58
C PHE A 242 -35.15 1.38 -7.58
N GLY A 243 -34.04 0.64 -7.68
CA GLY A 243 -33.81 -0.58 -6.92
C GLY A 243 -34.36 -0.52 -5.51
N ASP A 244 -35.41 -1.30 -5.27
CA ASP A 244 -35.89 -1.52 -3.92
C ASP A 244 -36.40 -2.95 -3.74
N SER A 245 -36.09 -3.48 -2.55
CA SER A 245 -36.64 -4.67 -1.88
C SER A 245 -36.01 -6.06 -2.02
N ALA A 246 -35.05 -6.33 -2.91
CA ALA A 246 -34.18 -7.53 -2.78
C ALA A 246 -32.84 -7.23 -2.10
N GLU A 247 -32.38 -5.98 -2.14
CA GLU A 247 -31.15 -5.53 -1.45
C GLU A 247 -31.43 -4.95 -0.06
N ALA A 248 -32.67 -4.60 0.27
CA ALA A 248 -33.05 -4.00 1.55
C ALA A 248 -32.96 -4.96 2.75
N GLY A 249 -32.52 -6.21 2.54
CA GLY A 249 -32.29 -7.23 3.57
C GLY A 249 -30.89 -7.83 3.56
N ARG A 250 -29.98 -7.39 2.68
CA ARG A 250 -28.59 -7.83 2.71
C ARG A 250 -27.83 -7.02 3.73
N ILE A 251 -27.47 -7.67 4.83
CA ILE A 251 -26.51 -7.11 5.78
C ILE A 251 -25.14 -7.39 5.18
N ASP A 252 -24.44 -6.36 4.72
CA ASP A 252 -23.03 -6.51 4.33
C ASP A 252 -22.25 -7.02 5.54
N GLU A 253 -21.75 -8.26 5.45
CA GLU A 253 -21.08 -8.93 6.58
C GLU A 253 -19.63 -8.45 6.76
N VAL A 254 -19.10 -7.69 5.78
CA VAL A 254 -17.76 -7.12 5.80
C VAL A 254 -17.83 -5.61 5.50
N ALA A 255 -17.30 -4.81 6.42
CA ALA A 255 -17.14 -3.36 6.24
C ALA A 255 -15.66 -3.00 6.05
N LEU A 256 -15.35 -2.26 4.98
CA LEU A 256 -14.02 -1.71 4.73
C LEU A 256 -13.96 -0.25 5.20
N VAL A 257 -13.15 0.01 6.22
CA VAL A 257 -12.87 1.36 6.72
C VAL A 257 -11.41 1.68 6.47
N GLY A 258 -11.14 2.79 5.78
CA GLY A 258 -9.78 3.11 5.35
C GLY A 258 -9.58 4.54 4.89
N THR A 259 -8.58 4.71 4.03
CA THR A 259 -8.16 6.00 3.47
C THR A 259 -8.37 6.00 1.96
N SER A 260 -7.76 6.96 1.24
CA SER A 260 -7.70 6.95 -0.21
C SER A 260 -7.07 5.69 -0.81
N PHE A 261 -6.32 4.89 -0.04
CA PHE A 261 -5.90 3.55 -0.48
C PHE A 261 -7.10 2.63 -0.75
N SER A 262 -8.16 2.74 0.06
CA SER A 262 -9.37 1.94 -0.06
C SER A 262 -10.39 2.53 -1.04
N ASP A 263 -10.40 3.85 -1.20
CA ASP A 263 -11.41 4.60 -1.98
C ASP A 263 -10.95 4.93 -3.42
N ALA A 264 -9.66 4.90 -3.72
CA ALA A 264 -9.16 5.20 -5.06
C ALA A 264 -9.71 4.21 -6.11
N LEU A 265 -10.32 4.76 -7.17
CA LEU A 265 -10.99 3.98 -8.21
C LEU A 265 -10.03 3.10 -9.01
N VAL A 266 -8.91 3.67 -9.48
CA VAL A 266 -7.98 2.96 -10.38
C VAL A 266 -7.39 1.69 -9.74
N PRO A 267 -6.94 1.69 -8.47
CA PRO A 267 -6.46 0.48 -7.81
C PRO A 267 -7.53 -0.60 -7.55
N ASN A 268 -8.83 -0.26 -7.55
CA ASN A 268 -9.95 -1.19 -7.37
C ASN A 268 -9.82 -2.12 -6.13
N PHE A 269 -9.32 -1.59 -5.01
CA PHE A 269 -9.02 -2.43 -3.83
C PHE A 269 -10.27 -3.12 -3.25
N SER A 270 -11.36 -2.39 -3.05
CA SER A 270 -12.62 -2.94 -2.55
C SER A 270 -13.20 -4.01 -3.49
N GLY A 271 -13.09 -3.78 -4.81
CA GLY A 271 -13.50 -4.75 -5.81
C GLY A 271 -12.68 -6.04 -5.76
N PHE A 272 -11.35 -5.95 -5.61
CA PHE A 272 -10.53 -7.15 -5.42
C PHE A 272 -10.79 -7.86 -4.09
N LEU A 273 -11.17 -7.12 -3.03
CA LEU A 273 -11.50 -7.70 -1.74
C LEU A 273 -12.85 -8.44 -1.76
N ALA A 274 -13.81 -7.97 -2.56
CA ALA A 274 -15.09 -8.63 -2.75
C ALA A 274 -14.98 -9.95 -3.53
N GLN A 275 -13.96 -10.09 -4.37
CA GLN A 275 -13.71 -11.27 -5.21
C GLN A 275 -13.18 -12.49 -4.43
#